data_AF-Q4T7V3-F1
#
_entry.id   AF-Q4T7V3-F1
#
_cell.length_a   1.000
_cell.length_b   1.000
_cell.length_c   1.000
_cell.angle_alpha   90.00
_cell.angle_beta   90.00
_cell.angle_gamma   90.00
#
_symmetry.space_group_name_H-M   'P 1'
#
loop_
_entity.id
_entity.type
_entity.pdbx_description
1 polymer ?
#
loop_
_entity_poly.entity_id
_entity_poly.type
_entity_poly.pdbx_seq_one_letter_code
_entity_poly.pdbx_strand_id
1 'polypeptide(L)'
;GTFWHITDLHWDPTYILSDNPQQVCASSGKQPAVNAGKFGDYVCDSSWHLINSTLYAMKDILPDPDFIIWTGDDTPHVPNEDLGEQAVLSIISNLTYIIHQVFPYTKVYSALGNHDYHPKNQLPAEPNYIYDQVAKMWQGWLNSDS
;
A
#
# COMPACT_ATOMS: atom_id res chain seq x y z
N GLY A 1 19.26 15.75 10.42
CA GLY A 1 18.64 14.88 9.44
C GLY A 1 17.19 14.69 9.76
N THR A 2 16.39 14.36 8.75
CA THR A 2 14.93 14.18 8.83
C THR A 2 14.51 13.06 7.90
N PHE A 3 13.56 12.25 8.32
CA PHE A 3 13.03 11.16 7.52
C PHE A 3 11.53 11.03 7.75
N TRP A 4 10.84 10.43 6.78
CA TRP A 4 9.46 10.00 6.96
C TRP A 4 9.42 8.53 7.38
N HIS A 5 8.41 8.17 8.18
CA HIS A 5 8.01 6.79 8.38
C HIS A 5 6.52 6.67 8.06
N ILE A 6 6.20 5.82 7.09
CA ILE A 6 4.84 5.46 6.69
C ILE A 6 4.65 3.94 6.76
N THR A 7 3.43 3.50 7.01
CA THR A 7 3.09 2.09 7.23
C THR A 7 1.60 1.88 7.01
N ASP A 8 1.19 0.63 6.81
CA ASP A 8 -0.21 0.17 6.86
C ASP A 8 -1.09 1.00 5.93
N LEU A 9 -0.63 1.18 4.68
CA LEU A 9 -1.34 1.98 3.69
C LEU A 9 -2.68 1.33 3.33
N HIS A 10 -2.74 -0.01 3.29
CA HIS A 10 -3.92 -0.82 2.99
C HIS A 10 -4.81 -0.18 1.92
N TRP A 11 -4.33 -0.11 0.68
CA TRP A 11 -5.13 0.42 -0.40
C TRP A 11 -6.22 -0.59 -0.77
N ASP A 12 -7.50 -0.18 -0.69
CA ASP A 12 -8.64 -0.93 -1.22
C ASP A 12 -8.95 -0.48 -2.67
N PRO A 13 -8.64 -1.30 -3.69
CA PRO A 13 -8.91 -0.96 -5.08
C PRO A 13 -10.41 -0.95 -5.42
N THR A 14 -11.26 -1.51 -4.54
CA THR A 14 -12.71 -1.57 -4.71
C THR A 14 -13.43 -0.35 -4.17
N TYR A 15 -12.73 0.55 -3.45
CA TYR A 15 -13.34 1.72 -2.83
C TYR A 15 -14.03 2.60 -3.89
N ILE A 16 -15.36 2.70 -3.81
CA ILE A 16 -16.19 3.53 -4.67
C ILE A 16 -17.36 4.11 -3.87
N LEU A 17 -17.70 5.38 -4.10
CA LEU A 17 -18.91 5.95 -3.52
C LEU A 17 -20.13 5.31 -4.19
N SER A 18 -21.04 4.78 -3.38
CA SER A 18 -22.22 4.03 -3.82
C SER A 18 -23.44 4.45 -3.01
N ASP A 19 -24.61 4.46 -3.63
CA ASP A 19 -25.90 4.66 -2.95
C ASP A 19 -26.24 3.48 -2.02
N ASN A 20 -25.57 2.34 -2.18
CA ASN A 20 -25.65 1.21 -1.26
C ASN A 20 -24.42 1.21 -0.33
N PRO A 21 -24.57 1.56 0.96
CA PRO A 21 -23.46 1.63 1.91
C PRO A 21 -22.68 0.32 2.10
N GLN A 22 -23.27 -0.84 1.79
CA GLN A 22 -22.59 -2.14 1.90
C GLN A 22 -21.70 -2.47 0.70
N GLN A 23 -21.73 -1.64 -0.35
CA GLN A 23 -20.98 -1.82 -1.59
C GLN A 23 -19.93 -0.74 -1.81
N VAL A 24 -19.60 0.04 -0.77
CA VAL A 24 -18.59 1.10 -0.86
C VAL A 24 -17.18 0.53 -0.97
N CYS A 25 -16.88 -0.53 -0.22
CA CYS A 25 -15.55 -1.13 -0.15
C CYS A 25 -15.67 -2.60 0.26
N ALA A 26 -14.87 -3.47 -0.34
CA ALA A 26 -14.85 -4.89 0.00
C ALA A 26 -14.25 -5.13 1.39
N SER A 27 -13.28 -4.31 1.81
CA SER A 27 -12.62 -4.35 3.12
C SER A 27 -13.58 -4.25 4.32
N SER A 28 -14.75 -3.63 4.15
CA SER A 28 -15.77 -3.55 5.20
C SER A 28 -16.41 -4.88 5.59
N GLY A 29 -16.23 -5.95 4.80
CA GLY A 29 -16.87 -7.23 5.08
C GLY A 29 -18.41 -7.16 5.12
N LYS A 30 -19.01 -6.31 4.26
CA LYS A 30 -20.45 -5.97 4.21
C LYS A 30 -20.95 -5.06 5.33
N GLN A 31 -20.07 -4.52 6.19
CA GLN A 31 -20.47 -3.47 7.11
C GLN A 31 -20.87 -2.20 6.33
N PRO A 32 -22.01 -1.57 6.63
CA PRO A 32 -22.45 -0.37 5.91
C PRO A 32 -21.52 0.83 6.17
N ALA A 33 -20.87 1.36 5.12
CA ALA A 33 -20.11 2.62 5.15
C ALA A 33 -21.05 3.81 4.89
N VAL A 34 -21.88 4.15 5.88
CA VAL A 34 -23.01 5.09 5.73
C VAL A 34 -22.56 6.52 5.43
N ASN A 35 -21.37 6.91 5.88
CA ASN A 35 -20.85 8.27 5.72
C ASN A 35 -19.60 8.30 4.83
N ALA A 36 -19.50 7.35 3.90
CA ALA A 36 -18.37 7.24 2.99
C ALA A 36 -18.13 8.55 2.24
N GLY A 37 -16.91 9.05 2.33
CA GLY A 37 -16.48 10.28 1.67
C GLY A 37 -15.36 10.02 0.65
N LYS A 38 -15.00 11.04 -0.12
CA LYS A 38 -13.93 10.93 -1.14
C LYS A 38 -12.65 10.26 -0.63
N PHE A 39 -12.28 10.52 0.63
CA PHE A 39 -11.04 10.05 1.23
C PHE A 39 -11.19 8.73 2.00
N GLY A 40 -12.39 8.17 2.17
CA GLY A 40 -12.56 6.94 2.92
C GLY A 40 -13.79 6.93 3.81
N ASP A 41 -13.93 5.83 4.53
CA ASP A 41 -14.83 5.63 5.67
C ASP A 41 -14.06 4.85 6.74
N TYR A 42 -14.41 4.98 8.02
CA TYR A 42 -13.72 4.29 9.11
C TYR A 42 -13.90 2.77 9.08
N VAL A 43 -14.92 2.24 8.39
CA VAL A 43 -15.11 0.79 8.22
C VAL A 43 -14.41 0.24 6.97
N CYS A 44 -13.76 1.10 6.17
CA CYS A 44 -13.03 0.72 4.97
C CYS A 44 -11.53 0.85 5.19
N ASP A 45 -10.78 0.07 4.42
CA ASP A 45 -9.38 0.37 4.13
C ASP A 45 -9.26 1.60 3.21
N SER A 46 -8.03 2.06 2.99
CA SER A 46 -7.74 3.34 2.35
C SER A 46 -8.23 3.42 0.91
N SER A 47 -8.95 4.49 0.59
CA SER A 47 -9.19 4.88 -0.80
C SER A 47 -7.90 5.35 -1.48
N TRP A 48 -7.80 5.24 -2.81
CA TRP A 48 -6.65 5.79 -3.55
C TRP A 48 -6.46 7.31 -3.32
N HIS A 49 -7.57 8.03 -3.13
CA HIS A 49 -7.53 9.47 -2.82
C HIS A 49 -6.82 9.76 -1.50
N LEU A 50 -6.98 8.91 -0.48
CA LEU A 50 -6.29 9.05 0.80
C LEU A 50 -4.79 8.76 0.65
N ILE A 51 -4.43 7.65 0.00
CA ILE A 51 -3.04 7.31 -0.31
C ILE A 51 -2.34 8.49 -1.00
N ASN A 52 -2.96 9.01 -2.06
CA ASN A 52 -2.42 10.12 -2.82
C ASN A 52 -2.32 11.38 -1.96
N SER A 53 -3.36 11.71 -1.19
CA SER A 53 -3.35 12.86 -0.27
C SER A 53 -2.24 12.78 0.76
N THR A 54 -1.97 11.59 1.31
CA THR A 54 -0.91 11.38 2.31
C THR A 54 0.47 11.66 1.72
N LEU A 55 0.79 11.10 0.55
CA LEU A 55 2.10 11.29 -0.07
C LEU A 55 2.32 12.74 -0.50
N TYR A 56 1.31 13.42 -1.05
CA TYR A 56 1.42 14.84 -1.38
C TYR A 56 1.50 15.73 -0.12
N ALA A 57 0.82 15.39 0.97
CA ALA A 57 0.99 16.10 2.24
C ALA A 57 2.42 15.94 2.80
N MET A 58 2.99 14.74 2.74
CA MET A 58 4.40 14.52 3.13
C MET A 58 5.34 15.41 2.30
N LYS A 59 5.11 15.50 0.99
CA LYS A 59 5.90 16.35 0.09
C LYS A 59 5.75 17.83 0.41
N ASP A 60 4.55 18.30 0.73
CA ASP A 60 4.31 19.70 1.07
C ASP A 60 4.95 20.10 2.42
N ILE A 61 5.02 19.16 3.38
CA ILE A 61 5.60 19.39 4.71
C ILE A 61 7.13 19.29 4.68
N LEU A 62 7.67 18.23 4.07
CA LEU A 62 9.10 17.94 3.98
C LEU A 62 9.39 17.30 2.60
N PRO A 63 9.66 18.11 1.57
CA PRO A 63 9.85 17.63 0.20
C PRO A 63 11.19 16.91 -0.03
N ASP A 64 12.19 17.18 0.80
CA ASP A 64 13.56 16.66 0.67
C ASP A 64 14.06 16.03 1.98
N PRO A 65 13.46 14.91 2.42
CA PRO A 65 13.96 14.14 3.56
C PRO A 65 15.24 13.38 3.18
N ASP A 66 16.07 13.04 4.17
CA ASP A 66 17.28 12.24 3.94
C ASP A 66 16.92 10.84 3.38
N PHE A 67 15.81 10.26 3.85
CA PHE A 67 15.25 8.98 3.40
C PHE A 67 13.79 8.82 3.87
N ILE A 68 13.14 7.75 3.40
CA ILE A 68 11.81 7.30 3.85
C ILE A 68 11.93 5.87 4.37
N ILE A 69 11.23 5.56 5.45
CA ILE A 69 10.96 4.20 5.91
C ILE A 69 9.51 3.86 5.55
N TRP A 70 9.29 2.76 4.84
CA TRP A 70 7.96 2.24 4.51
C TRP A 70 7.85 0.79 5.00
N THR A 71 7.01 0.53 5.99
CA THR A 71 6.96 -0.79 6.66
C THR A 71 5.83 -1.70 6.20
N GLY A 72 5.35 -1.50 4.96
CA GLY A 72 4.44 -2.42 4.27
C GLY A 72 2.99 -2.37 4.76
N ASP A 73 2.30 -3.49 4.57
CA ASP A 73 0.85 -3.68 4.76
C ASP A 73 0.04 -2.83 3.78
N ASP A 74 0.16 -3.22 2.51
CA ASP A 74 -0.30 -2.48 1.34
C ASP A 74 -1.68 -2.89 0.87
N THR A 75 -2.04 -4.17 1.06
CA THR A 75 -3.24 -4.78 0.47
C THR A 75 -4.42 -4.78 1.43
N PRO A 76 -5.67 -4.79 0.96
CA PRO A 76 -6.82 -4.60 1.84
C PRO A 76 -7.12 -5.85 2.68
N HIS A 77 -7.87 -5.65 3.75
CA HIS A 77 -8.45 -6.66 4.62
C HIS A 77 -9.63 -7.37 3.96
N VAL A 78 -9.34 -8.20 2.96
CA VAL A 78 -10.32 -9.06 2.29
C VAL A 78 -9.99 -10.56 2.49
N PRO A 79 -10.93 -11.47 2.21
CA PRO A 79 -10.65 -12.92 2.14
C PRO A 79 -9.58 -13.24 1.09
N ASN A 80 -8.81 -14.32 1.29
CA ASN A 80 -7.76 -14.71 0.35
C ASN A 80 -8.34 -15.06 -1.03
N GLU A 81 -9.56 -15.59 -1.07
CA GLU A 81 -10.28 -15.96 -2.28
C GLU A 81 -10.60 -14.76 -3.17
N ASP A 82 -10.68 -13.56 -2.57
CA ASP A 82 -11.00 -12.30 -3.24
C ASP A 82 -9.72 -11.50 -3.61
N LEU A 83 -8.54 -11.94 -3.17
CA LEU A 83 -7.26 -11.26 -3.42
C LEU A 83 -6.15 -12.25 -3.75
N GLY A 84 -5.96 -12.51 -5.05
CA GLY A 84 -4.91 -13.38 -5.55
C GLY A 84 -3.51 -12.73 -5.58
N GLU A 85 -2.48 -13.56 -5.76
CA GLU A 85 -1.07 -13.18 -5.84
C GLU A 85 -0.78 -12.00 -6.80
N GLN A 86 -1.38 -12.03 -7.99
CA GLN A 86 -1.17 -10.96 -8.98
C GLN A 86 -1.80 -9.62 -8.55
N ALA A 87 -2.90 -9.65 -7.81
CA ALA A 87 -3.52 -8.45 -7.26
C ALA A 87 -2.64 -7.85 -6.14
N VAL A 88 -2.07 -8.69 -5.26
CA VAL A 88 -1.08 -8.28 -4.26
C VAL A 88 0.09 -7.55 -4.91
N LEU A 89 0.72 -8.18 -5.92
CA LEU A 89 1.84 -7.56 -6.64
C LEU A 89 1.45 -6.27 -7.38
N SER A 90 0.24 -6.20 -7.94
CA SER A 90 -0.25 -4.99 -8.59
C SER A 90 -0.43 -3.84 -7.60
N ILE A 91 -0.93 -4.12 -6.39
CA ILE A 91 -1.09 -3.12 -5.33
C ILE A 91 0.27 -2.60 -4.87
N ILE A 92 1.22 -3.48 -4.52
CA ILE A 92 2.59 -3.10 -4.11
C ILE A 92 3.27 -2.27 -5.21
N SER A 93 3.10 -2.67 -6.47
CA SER A 93 3.64 -1.93 -7.63
C SER A 93 3.05 -0.53 -7.76
N ASN A 94 1.74 -0.36 -7.57
CA ASN A 94 1.09 0.94 -7.62
C ASN A 94 1.56 1.88 -6.49
N LEU A 95 1.69 1.36 -5.27
CA LEU A 95 2.18 2.13 -4.12
C LEU A 95 3.66 2.51 -4.29
N THR A 96 4.48 1.56 -4.73
CA THR A 96 5.88 1.80 -5.09
C THR A 96 5.98 2.91 -6.15
N TYR A 97 5.14 2.85 -7.19
CA TYR A 97 5.13 3.83 -8.27
C TYR A 97 4.78 5.23 -7.76
N ILE A 98 3.71 5.40 -6.98
CA ILE A 98 3.33 6.73 -6.49
C ILE A 98 4.36 7.31 -5.51
N ILE A 99 4.97 6.49 -4.65
CA ILE A 99 6.08 6.92 -3.79
C ILE A 99 7.24 7.44 -4.65
N HIS A 100 7.63 6.70 -5.69
CA HIS A 100 8.68 7.13 -6.61
C HIS A 100 8.31 8.39 -7.41
N GLN A 101 7.05 8.54 -7.83
CA GLN A 101 6.60 9.76 -8.53
C GLN A 101 6.66 10.99 -7.62
N VAL A 102 6.28 10.86 -6.35
CA VAL A 102 6.24 11.98 -5.41
C VAL A 102 7.65 12.33 -4.92
N PHE A 103 8.48 11.32 -4.65
CA PHE A 103 9.85 11.41 -4.13
C PHE A 103 10.90 10.71 -5.04
N PRO A 104 11.15 11.25 -6.25
CA PRO A 104 11.95 10.56 -7.27
C PRO A 104 13.44 10.39 -6.92
N TYR A 105 13.97 11.21 -6.02
CA TYR A 105 15.39 11.23 -5.65
C TYR A 105 15.67 10.73 -4.23
N THR A 106 14.63 10.34 -3.49
CA THR A 106 14.74 9.95 -2.09
C THR A 106 14.93 8.44 -1.96
N LYS A 107 15.91 8.01 -1.16
CA LYS A 107 16.10 6.60 -0.82
C LYS A 107 14.94 6.12 0.06
N VAL A 108 14.34 4.99 -0.28
CA VAL A 108 13.30 4.36 0.52
C VAL A 108 13.82 3.04 1.09
N TYR A 109 13.73 2.87 2.40
CA TYR A 109 13.96 1.60 3.07
C TYR A 109 12.60 0.95 3.30
N SER A 110 12.32 -0.08 2.52
CA SER A 110 11.03 -0.76 2.54
C SER A 110 11.11 -2.13 3.23
N ALA A 111 10.03 -2.51 3.91
CA ALA A 111 9.81 -3.85 4.44
C ALA A 111 8.43 -4.36 3.99
N LEU A 112 8.31 -5.68 3.83
CA LEU A 112 7.01 -6.32 3.57
C LEU A 112 6.25 -6.48 4.89
N GLY A 113 4.97 -6.13 4.87
CA GLY A 113 4.00 -6.46 5.90
C GLY A 113 3.40 -7.86 5.70
N ASN A 114 2.60 -8.30 6.65
CA ASN A 114 1.97 -9.62 6.60
C ASN A 114 0.83 -9.71 5.56
N HIS A 115 0.27 -8.58 5.13
CA HIS A 115 -0.69 -8.48 4.03
C HIS A 115 -0.05 -8.43 2.63
N ASP A 116 1.27 -8.30 2.53
CA ASP A 116 1.99 -8.15 1.25
C ASP A 116 2.37 -9.50 0.64
N TYR A 117 1.55 -10.52 0.89
CA TYR A 117 1.75 -11.89 0.44
C TYR A 117 0.41 -12.58 0.18
N HIS A 118 0.42 -13.60 -0.68
CA HIS A 118 -0.74 -14.46 -0.92
C HIS A 118 -0.38 -15.95 -0.72
N PRO A 119 -1.11 -16.68 0.14
CA PRO A 119 -2.13 -16.20 1.07
C PRO A 119 -1.53 -15.30 2.17
N LYS A 120 -2.31 -14.34 2.69
CA LYS A 120 -1.81 -13.40 3.71
C LYS A 120 -1.25 -14.12 4.94
N ASN A 121 -0.25 -13.52 5.58
CA ASN A 121 0.48 -14.03 6.75
C ASN A 121 1.36 -15.27 6.50
N GLN A 122 1.33 -15.88 5.31
CA GLN A 122 2.05 -17.12 5.01
C GLN A 122 3.39 -16.87 4.29
N LEU A 123 4.15 -15.86 4.77
CA LEU A 123 5.44 -15.50 4.21
C LEU A 123 6.46 -16.63 4.47
N PRO A 124 7.00 -17.28 3.42
CA PRO A 124 7.95 -18.37 3.59
C PRO A 124 9.36 -17.85 3.93
N ALA A 125 10.17 -18.71 4.54
CA ALA A 125 11.58 -18.41 4.82
C ALA A 125 12.49 -18.51 3.56
N GLU A 126 11.99 -19.15 2.51
CA GLU A 126 12.73 -19.40 1.26
C GLU A 126 12.41 -18.34 0.19
N PRO A 127 13.30 -18.16 -0.80
CA PRO A 127 13.00 -17.35 -1.98
C PRO A 127 11.70 -17.79 -2.65
N ASN A 128 10.92 -16.82 -3.12
CA ASN A 128 9.66 -17.08 -3.80
C ASN A 128 9.35 -15.98 -4.81
N TYR A 129 8.30 -16.23 -5.61
CA TYR A 129 7.92 -15.35 -6.70
C TYR A 129 7.57 -13.92 -6.25
N ILE A 130 6.85 -13.74 -5.13
CA ILE A 130 6.52 -12.40 -4.63
C ILE A 130 7.80 -11.66 -4.24
N TYR A 131 8.71 -12.30 -3.49
CA TYR A 131 9.98 -11.68 -3.10
C TYR A 131 10.81 -11.26 -4.32
N ASP A 132 10.87 -12.10 -5.35
CA ASP A 132 11.59 -11.79 -6.59
C ASP A 132 10.99 -10.60 -7.35
N GLN A 133 9.66 -10.49 -7.38
CA GLN A 133 9.00 -9.36 -8.04
C GLN A 133 9.15 -8.06 -7.24
N VAL A 134 8.98 -8.11 -5.92
CA VAL A 134 9.16 -6.96 -5.04
C VAL A 134 10.60 -6.45 -5.08
N ALA A 135 11.60 -7.34 -5.09
CA ALA A 135 13.00 -6.96 -5.25
C ALA A 135 13.26 -6.22 -6.57
N LYS A 136 12.61 -6.62 -7.67
CA LYS A 136 12.68 -5.89 -8.95
C LYS A 136 12.01 -4.53 -8.89
N MET A 137 10.86 -4.42 -8.22
CA MET A 137 10.16 -3.14 -8.02
C MET A 137 11.03 -2.16 -7.22
N TRP A 138 11.71 -2.65 -6.19
CA TRP A 138 12.52 -1.85 -5.28
C TRP A 138 13.99 -1.74 -5.68
N GLN A 139 14.41 -2.28 -6.82
CA GLN A 139 15.81 -2.36 -7.23
C GLN A 139 16.53 -1.00 -7.21
N GLY A 140 15.84 0.10 -7.54
CA GLY A 140 16.41 1.45 -7.50
C GLY A 140 16.70 1.97 -6.09
N TRP A 141 16.08 1.34 -5.08
CA TRP A 141 16.29 1.62 -3.66
C TRP A 141 17.19 0.59 -2.97
N LEU A 142 17.52 -0.52 -3.62
CA LEU A 142 18.44 -1.51 -3.09
C LEU A 142 19.87 -1.24 -3.59
N ASN A 143 20.87 -1.64 -2.82
CA ASN A 143 22.25 -1.61 -3.30
C ASN A 143 22.49 -2.89 -4.12
N SER A 144 23.42 -2.85 -5.09
CA SER A 144 23.73 -3.99 -5.96
C SER A 144 24.32 -5.20 -5.24
N ASP A 145 24.76 -5.01 -3.99
CA ASP A 145 25.44 -6.02 -3.20
C ASP A 145 24.54 -6.43 -2.03
N SER A 146 23.79 -7.51 -2.24
CA SER A 146 23.16 -8.35 -1.23
C SER A 146 23.21 -9.79 -1.72
#